data_AF-A0A6M0FSL2-F1
#
_entry.id   AF-A0A6M0FSL2-F1
#
_cell.length_a   1.000
_cell.length_b   1.000
_cell.length_c   1.000
_cell.angle_alpha   90.00
_cell.angle_beta   90.00
_cell.angle_gamma   90.00
#
_symmetry.space_group_name_H-M   'P 1'
#
loop_
_entity.id
_entity.type
_entity.pdbx_description
1 polymer ?
#
loop_
_entity_poly.entity_id
_entity_poly.type
_entity_poly.pdbx_seq_one_letter_code
_entity_poly.pdbx_strand_id
1 'polypeptide(L)' 'MLTKIPEINPLDLLYNPYSPVTKEELADILGVTPRAIKSWVEKKRKPAKPVQKLAALILSQWQQQHQK' A
#
# COMPACT_ATOMS: atom_id res chain seq x y z
N MET A 1 -25.02 -3.08 -4.75
CA MET A 1 -24.02 -4.12 -5.06
C MET A 1 -22.82 -3.89 -4.15
N LEU A 2 -22.44 -4.86 -3.31
CA LEU A 2 -21.27 -4.74 -2.42
C LEU A 2 -20.01 -4.71 -3.29
N THR A 3 -19.44 -3.52 -3.49
CA THR A 3 -18.16 -3.34 -4.18
C THR A 3 -17.08 -4.04 -3.37
N LYS A 4 -16.58 -5.18 -3.88
CA LYS A 4 -15.44 -5.85 -3.28
C LYS A 4 -14.25 -4.90 -3.43
N ILE A 5 -13.78 -4.31 -2.33
CA ILE A 5 -12.55 -3.54 -2.31
C ILE A 5 -11.42 -4.49 -2.73
N PRO A 6 -10.63 -4.17 -3.77
CA PRO A 6 -9.53 -5.01 -4.21
C PRO A 6 -8.47 -5.15 -3.11
N GLU A 7 -7.77 -6.29 -3.09
CA GLU A 7 -6.65 -6.55 -2.20
C GLU A 7 -5.37 -6.50 -3.05
N ILE A 8 -4.46 -5.55 -2.76
CA ILE A 8 -3.17 -5.43 -3.46
C ILE A 8 -2.00 -5.65 -2.50
N ASN A 9 -0.81 -5.89 -3.05
CA ASN A 9 0.39 -5.91 -2.24
C ASN A 9 0.76 -4.47 -1.85
N PRO A 10 0.85 -4.12 -0.55
CA PRO A 10 1.21 -2.76 -0.15
C PRO A 10 2.60 -2.32 -0.62
N LEU A 11 3.49 -3.27 -0.93
CA LEU A 11 4.79 -2.96 -1.51
C LEU A 11 4.70 -2.38 -2.92
N ASP A 12 3.59 -2.58 -3.63
CA ASP A 12 3.38 -2.00 -4.96
C ASP A 12 3.34 -0.47 -4.90
N LEU A 13 2.98 0.10 -3.73
CA LEU A 13 3.01 1.54 -3.48
C LEU A 13 4.45 2.11 -3.48
N LEU A 14 5.47 1.32 -3.12
CA LEU A 14 6.88 1.75 -3.16
C LEU A 14 7.37 2.01 -4.59
N TYR A 15 6.76 1.34 -5.56
CA TYR A 15 7.16 1.40 -6.96
C TYR A 15 6.19 2.23 -7.82
N ASN A 16 5.30 2.99 -7.18
CA ASN A 16 4.38 3.85 -7.90
C ASN A 16 5.16 5.01 -8.56
N PRO A 17 5.13 5.15 -9.91
CA PRO A 17 5.86 6.23 -10.60
C PRO A 17 5.31 7.62 -10.30
N TYR A 18 4.05 7.72 -9.86
CA TYR A 18 3.38 9.00 -9.63
C TYR A 18 3.65 9.59 -8.24
N SER A 19 3.94 8.74 -7.26
CA SER A 19 4.24 9.17 -5.88
C SER A 19 5.26 8.20 -5.28
N PRO A 20 6.56 8.46 -5.49
CA PRO A 20 7.60 7.62 -4.91
C PRO A 20 7.59 7.83 -3.40
N VAL A 21 7.23 6.78 -2.66
CA VAL A 21 7.26 6.77 -1.19
C VAL A 21 8.39 5.87 -0.69
N THR A 22 9.06 6.32 0.34
CA THR A 22 10.05 5.54 1.09
C THR A 22 9.38 4.43 1.91
N LYS A 23 10.17 3.50 2.45
CA LYS A 23 9.64 2.42 3.30
C LYS A 23 9.08 2.97 4.61
N GLU A 24 9.68 4.04 5.10
CA GLU A 24 9.30 4.79 6.29
C GLU A 24 7.95 5.49 6.05
N GLU A 25 7.84 6.27 4.97
CA GLU A 25 6.57 6.92 4.60
C GLU A 25 5.46 5.91 4.33
N LEU A 26 5.77 4.79 3.66
CA LEU A 26 4.79 3.72 3.45
C LEU A 26 4.29 3.14 4.77
N ALA A 27 5.18 3.00 5.76
CA ALA A 27 4.82 2.51 7.08
C ALA A 27 3.83 3.47 7.76
N ASP A 28 4.12 4.77 7.70
CA ASP A 28 3.27 5.83 8.25
C ASP A 28 1.90 5.88 7.56
N ILE A 29 1.88 5.84 6.21
CA ILE A 29 0.64 5.83 5.40
C ILE A 29 -0.26 4.65 5.76
N LEU A 30 0.33 3.47 5.95
CA LEU A 30 -0.43 2.24 6.25
C LEU A 30 -0.69 2.05 7.75
N GLY A 31 -0.19 2.93 8.62
CA GLY A 31 -0.31 2.80 10.07
C GLY A 31 0.37 1.56 10.63
N VAL A 32 1.50 1.15 10.04
CA VAL A 32 2.29 -0.02 10.47
C VAL A 32 3.70 0.38 10.83
N THR A 33 4.43 -0.52 11.50
CA THR A 33 5.85 -0.26 11.80
C THR A 33 6.73 -0.45 10.55
N PRO A 34 7.85 0.29 10.41
CA PRO A 34 8.83 0.05 9.35
C PRO A 34 9.37 -1.38 9.34
N ARG A 35 9.41 -2.03 10.51
CA ARG A 35 9.78 -3.45 10.66
C ARG A 35 8.79 -4.38 9.94
N ALA A 36 7.51 -4.04 9.92
CA ALA A 36 6.49 -4.79 9.18
C ALA A 36 6.76 -4.69 7.67
N ILE A 37 7.03 -3.48 7.16
CA ILE A 37 7.40 -3.27 5.76
C ILE A 37 8.64 -4.10 5.40
N LYS A 38 9.70 -4.03 6.22
CA LYS A 38 10.93 -4.84 6.02
C LYS A 38 10.62 -6.34 5.97
N SER A 39 9.76 -6.83 6.86
CA SER A 39 9.37 -8.24 6.90
C SER A 39 8.60 -8.68 5.64
N TRP A 40 7.82 -7.78 5.04
CA TRP A 40 7.10 -8.05 3.79
C TRP A 40 8.07 -8.07 2.60
N VAL A 41 8.99 -7.11 2.54
CA VAL A 41 10.03 -7.04 1.50
C VAL A 41 10.90 -8.30 1.52
N GLU A 42 11.28 -8.76 2.70
CA GLU A 42 12.04 -9.99 2.91
C GLU A 42 11.20 -11.27 2.77
N LYS A 43 9.90 -11.16 2.43
CA LYS A 43 8.94 -12.26 2.29
C LYS A 43 8.79 -13.14 3.55
N LYS A 44 9.22 -12.65 4.72
CA LYS A 44 9.11 -13.35 6.01
C LYS A 44 7.68 -13.38 6.54
N ARG A 45 6.87 -12.37 6.18
CA ARG A 45 5.46 -12.24 6.58
C ARG A 45 4.62 -11.73 5.42
N LYS A 46 3.33 -12.05 5.44
CA LYS A 46 2.34 -11.46 4.53
C LYS A 46 1.59 -10.31 5.23
N PRO A 47 1.27 -9.23 4.50
CA PRO A 47 0.43 -8.15 5.02
C PRO A 47 -0.98 -8.66 5.33
N ALA A 48 -1.63 -8.12 6.37
CA ALA A 48 -2.99 -8.48 6.71
C ALA A 48 -3.99 -7.97 5.65
N LYS A 49 -5.13 -8.65 5.49
CA LYS A 49 -6.16 -8.27 4.50
C LYS A 49 -6.61 -6.80 4.61
N PRO A 50 -6.84 -6.23 5.81
CA PRO A 50 -7.21 -4.81 5.92
C PRO A 50 -6.14 -3.87 5.34
N VAL A 51 -4.87 -4.19 5.52
CA VAL A 51 -3.75 -3.39 4.98
C VAL A 51 -3.70 -3.49 3.45
N GLN A 52 -3.93 -4.68 2.90
CA GLN A 52 -3.99 -4.89 1.45
C GLN A 52 -5.14 -4.11 0.79
N LYS A 53 -6.30 -4.03 1.48
CA LYS A 53 -7.43 -3.22 1.03
C LYS A 53 -7.15 -1.73 1.13
N LEU A 54 -6.54 -1.29 2.24
CA LEU A 54 -6.16 0.10 2.42
C LEU A 54 -5.17 0.55 1.33
N ALA A 55 -4.16 -0.28 1.04
CA ALA A 55 -3.21 0.00 -0.04
C ALA A 55 -3.92 0.18 -1.40
N ALA A 56 -4.94 -0.64 -1.67
CA ALA A 56 -5.69 -0.55 -2.92
C ALA A 56 -6.50 0.75 -3.04
N LEU A 57 -7.07 1.22 -1.92
CA LEU A 57 -7.77 2.50 -1.86
C LEU A 57 -6.80 3.67 -2.08
N ILE A 58 -5.63 3.66 -1.44
CA ILE A 58 -4.60 4.70 -1.59
C ILE A 58 -4.13 4.77 -3.05
N LEU A 59 -3.82 3.63 -3.66
CA LEU A 59 -3.38 3.58 -5.06
C LEU A 59 -4.45 4.16 -6.00
N SER A 60 -5.72 3.80 -5.78
CA SER A 60 -6.84 4.31 -6.58
C SER A 60 -6.99 5.83 -6.42
N GLN A 61 -6.83 6.34 -5.21
CA GLN A 61 -6.89 7.78 -4.93
C GLN A 61 -5.76 8.54 -5.63
N TRP A 62 -4.52 8.04 -5.56
CA TRP A 62 -3.39 8.67 -6.23
C TRP A 62 -3.59 8.73 -7.74
N GLN A 63 -4.06 7.63 -8.36
CA GLN A 63 -4.37 7.61 -9.79
C GLN A 63 -5.42 8.64 -10.18
N GLN A 64 -6.47 8.82 -9.36
CA GLN A 64 -7.51 9.82 -9.61
C GLN A 64 -7.01 11.26 -9.47
N GLN A 65 -6.07 11.54 -8.57
CA GLN A 65 -5.50 12.89 -8.40
C GLN A 65 -4.67 13.33 -9.61
N HIS A 66 -4.02 12.41 -10.31
CA HIS A 66 -3.20 12.71 -11.50
C HIS A 66 -3.98 12.74 -12.82
N GLN A 67 -5.28 12.43 -12.82
CA GLN A 67 -6.14 12.50 -14.01
C GLN A 67 -6.95 13.81 -14.15
N LYS A 68 -6.76 14.77 -13.24
CA LYS A 68 -7.33 16.12 -13.32
C LYS A 68 -6.27 17.13 -13.73
#